data_AF-A0A1D1XCS3-F1
#
_entry.id   AF-A0A1D1XCS3-F1
#
_cell.length_a   1.000
_cell.length_b   1.000
_cell.length_c   1.000
_cell.angle_alpha   90.00
_cell.angle_beta   90.00
_cell.angle_gamma   90.00
#
_symmetry.space_group_name_H-M   'P 1'
#
loop_
_entity.id
_entity.type
_entity.pdbx_description
1 polymer ?
#
loop_
_entity_poly.entity_id
_entity_poly.type
_entity_poly.pdbx_seq_one_letter_code
_entity_poly.pdbx_strand_id
1 'polypeptide(L)'
;MRISHIPCLEDNYAYLVVDERSKEAAVVDPVEPEKVLQAAREAGADLKLVLTTHHHWDHAGGNDKIKQLVPGIKVFGGSIDNVKGCTNKLENGDKLSLGSDIEILALHTPCHTKGHISYFISSKHEEDPAVFTGDTLYTEKNLQFAATVEPDNEKIMQKLSWAQHQRQANLPTIPSTIEEEFETNPFMRVDLPEIQAKVGCNS
;
A
#
# COMPACT_ATOMS: atom_id res chain seq x y z
N MET A 1 16.51 -3.69 -0.64
CA MET A 1 15.26 -3.40 0.11
C MET A 1 14.48 -4.68 0.22
N ARG A 2 13.96 -5.03 1.41
CA ARG A 2 13.11 -6.23 1.58
C ARG A 2 11.73 -5.83 2.08
N ILE A 3 10.68 -6.34 1.43
CA ILE A 3 9.28 -6.12 1.81
C ILE A 3 8.68 -7.45 2.28
N SER A 4 7.98 -7.43 3.42
CA SER A 4 7.25 -8.59 3.95
C SER A 4 5.78 -8.23 4.13
N HIS A 5 4.91 -9.07 3.57
CA HIS A 5 3.45 -8.96 3.73
C HIS A 5 3.03 -9.59 5.05
N ILE A 6 2.30 -8.84 5.87
CA ILE A 6 1.80 -9.28 7.17
C ILE A 6 0.28 -9.29 7.10
N PRO A 7 -0.36 -10.47 6.96
CA PRO A 7 -1.81 -10.58 6.94
C PRO A 7 -2.42 -10.07 8.26
N CYS A 8 -3.33 -9.13 8.13
CA CYS A 8 -4.03 -8.50 9.25
C CYS A 8 -5.55 -8.63 9.10
N LEU A 9 -6.25 -8.74 10.23
CA LEU A 9 -7.70 -8.88 10.25
C LEU A 9 -8.18 -10.02 9.31
N GLU A 10 -9.20 -9.77 8.49
CA GLU A 10 -9.74 -10.74 7.52
C GLU A 10 -9.09 -10.61 6.12
N ASP A 11 -8.92 -9.38 5.62
CA ASP A 11 -8.41 -9.11 4.27
C ASP A 11 -7.44 -7.93 4.15
N ASN A 12 -6.96 -7.38 5.28
CA ASN A 12 -5.97 -6.31 5.30
C ASN A 12 -4.53 -6.85 5.27
N TYR A 13 -3.59 -6.01 4.86
CA TYR A 13 -2.16 -6.27 4.97
C TYR A 13 -1.45 -5.08 5.61
N ALA A 14 -0.62 -5.36 6.61
CA ALA A 14 0.48 -4.48 6.97
C ALA A 14 1.73 -4.86 6.17
N TYR A 15 2.64 -3.92 5.95
CA TYR A 15 3.84 -4.15 5.16
C TYR A 15 5.08 -3.75 5.93
N LEU A 16 5.96 -4.69 6.22
CA LEU A 16 7.26 -4.40 6.81
C LEU A 16 8.27 -4.14 5.70
N VAL A 17 8.82 -2.94 5.67
CA VAL A 17 9.87 -2.51 4.73
C VAL A 17 11.19 -2.43 5.50
N VAL A 18 12.18 -3.21 5.08
CA VAL A 18 13.48 -3.30 5.73
C VAL A 18 14.57 -2.79 4.80
N ASP A 19 15.35 -1.82 5.28
CA ASP A 19 16.66 -1.53 4.71
C ASP A 19 17.62 -2.64 5.16
N GLU A 20 18.00 -3.51 4.23
CA GLU A 20 18.82 -4.67 4.55
C GLU A 20 20.24 -4.33 5.00
N ARG A 21 20.74 -3.13 4.68
CA ARG A 21 22.09 -2.69 5.08
C ARG A 21 22.12 -2.20 6.51
N SER A 22 21.27 -1.23 6.84
CA SER A 22 21.22 -0.65 8.20
C SER A 22 20.43 -1.52 9.19
N LYS A 23 19.58 -2.43 8.68
CA LYS A 23 18.56 -3.17 9.43
C LYS A 23 17.46 -2.29 10.03
N GLU A 24 17.39 -1.01 9.68
CA GLU A 24 16.24 -0.19 10.04
C GLU A 24 15.00 -0.59 9.22
N ALA A 25 13.83 -0.51 9.86
CA ALA A 25 12.57 -0.82 9.23
C ALA A 25 11.50 0.25 9.41
N ALA A 26 10.62 0.33 8.42
CA ALA A 26 9.34 1.00 8.49
C ALA A 26 8.22 -0.04 8.39
N VAL A 27 7.06 0.24 8.99
CA VAL A 27 5.85 -0.52 8.75
C VAL A 27 4.76 0.37 8.16
N VAL A 28 4.05 -0.15 7.16
CA VAL A 28 2.84 0.47 6.61
C VAL A 28 1.60 -0.12 7.27
N ASP A 29 0.70 0.75 7.73
CA ASP A 29 -0.64 0.42 8.27
C ASP A 29 -0.68 -0.70 9.33
N PRO A 30 -0.02 -0.53 10.49
CA PRO A 30 0.17 -1.60 11.48
C PRO A 30 -1.04 -1.80 12.40
N VAL A 31 -2.21 -2.19 11.87
CA VAL A 31 -3.43 -2.37 12.67
C VAL A 31 -3.31 -3.42 13.78
N GLU A 32 -2.47 -4.45 13.59
CA GLU A 32 -2.12 -5.46 14.60
C GLU A 32 -0.62 -5.38 14.96
N PRO A 33 -0.21 -4.45 15.86
CA PRO A 33 1.20 -4.18 16.17
C PRO A 33 2.01 -5.39 16.63
N GLU A 34 1.40 -6.33 17.36
CA GLU A 34 2.08 -7.52 17.87
C GLU A 34 2.61 -8.40 16.72
N LYS A 35 1.84 -8.55 15.63
CA LYS A 35 2.27 -9.28 14.42
C LYS A 35 3.42 -8.56 13.72
N VAL A 36 3.35 -7.23 13.64
CA VAL A 36 4.41 -6.39 13.08
C VAL A 36 5.71 -6.56 13.84
N LEU A 37 5.66 -6.50 15.17
CA LEU A 37 6.85 -6.66 16.01
C LEU A 37 7.42 -8.07 15.94
N GLN A 38 6.57 -9.09 15.77
CA GLN A 38 7.04 -10.44 15.50
C GLN A 38 7.80 -10.52 14.17
N ALA A 39 7.21 -10.02 13.09
CA ALA A 39 7.85 -10.01 11.78
C ALA A 39 9.17 -9.21 11.80
N ALA A 40 9.22 -8.07 12.48
CA ALA A 40 10.45 -7.28 12.64
C ALA A 40 11.54 -8.06 13.39
N ARG A 41 11.19 -8.78 14.46
CA ARG A 41 12.14 -9.65 15.19
C ARG A 41 12.66 -10.79 14.32
N GLU A 42 11.80 -11.48 13.60
CA GLU A 42 12.17 -12.57 12.68
C GLU A 42 13.06 -12.07 11.53
N ALA A 43 12.79 -10.85 11.07
CA ALA A 43 13.59 -10.15 10.07
C ALA A 43 14.95 -9.66 10.59
N GLY A 44 15.18 -9.65 11.91
CA GLY A 44 16.34 -9.03 12.55
C GLY A 44 16.40 -7.52 12.33
N ALA A 45 15.24 -6.85 12.26
CA ALA A 45 15.10 -5.44 11.90
C ALA A 45 14.68 -4.57 13.09
N ASP A 46 15.19 -3.33 13.11
CA ASP A 46 14.91 -2.31 14.11
C ASP A 46 13.83 -1.35 13.59
N LEU A 47 12.62 -1.46 14.14
CA LEU A 47 11.46 -0.70 13.67
C LEU A 47 11.55 0.77 14.11
N LYS A 48 11.66 1.68 13.13
CA LYS A 48 11.83 3.13 13.35
C LYS A 48 10.62 3.96 12.98
N LEU A 49 9.90 3.57 11.92
CA LEU A 49 8.86 4.37 11.31
C LEU A 49 7.55 3.59 11.18
N VAL A 50 6.44 4.29 11.36
CA VAL A 50 5.11 3.87 10.92
C VAL A 50 4.67 4.83 9.82
N LEU A 51 4.24 4.27 8.70
CA LEU A 51 3.67 4.98 7.56
C LEU A 51 2.18 4.64 7.51
N THR A 52 1.32 5.59 7.86
CA THR A 52 -0.13 5.35 7.86
C THR A 52 -0.76 6.03 6.65
N THR A 53 -1.35 5.22 5.76
CA THR A 53 -1.91 5.69 4.49
C THR A 53 -3.09 6.63 4.72
N HIS A 54 -4.01 6.26 5.62
CA HIS A 54 -5.18 7.06 5.96
C HIS A 54 -5.76 6.71 7.33
N HIS A 55 -6.75 7.49 7.78
CA HIS A 55 -7.25 7.46 9.17
C HIS A 55 -8.21 6.32 9.51
N HIS A 56 -8.69 5.52 8.54
CA HIS A 56 -9.61 4.43 8.86
C HIS A 56 -8.96 3.44 9.84
N TRP A 57 -9.81 2.87 10.70
CA TRP A 57 -9.36 2.12 11.88
C TRP A 57 -8.58 0.86 11.52
N ASP A 58 -8.96 0.20 10.44
CA ASP A 58 -8.29 -1.00 9.91
C ASP A 58 -6.88 -0.73 9.36
N HIS A 59 -6.47 0.54 9.27
CA HIS A 59 -5.11 0.97 8.94
C HIS A 59 -4.41 1.66 10.12
N ALA A 60 -5.07 2.65 10.72
CA ALA A 60 -4.52 3.50 11.78
C ALA A 60 -4.77 2.98 13.21
N GLY A 61 -5.58 1.93 13.37
CA GLY A 61 -6.08 1.46 14.67
C GLY A 61 -4.98 1.01 15.64
N GLY A 62 -3.86 0.52 15.10
CA GLY A 62 -2.71 0.06 15.89
C GLY A 62 -1.70 1.15 16.24
N ASN A 63 -1.83 2.38 15.70
CA ASN A 63 -0.82 3.44 15.85
C ASN A 63 -0.53 3.83 17.30
N ASP A 64 -1.56 3.93 18.15
CA ASP A 64 -1.33 4.27 19.56
C ASP A 64 -0.68 3.13 20.31
N LYS A 65 -1.04 1.89 19.99
CA LYS A 65 -0.51 0.69 20.62
C LYS A 65 0.96 0.47 20.23
N ILE A 66 1.31 0.64 18.95
CA ILE A 66 2.70 0.47 18.51
C ILE A 66 3.65 1.50 19.14
N LYS A 67 3.19 2.74 19.38
CA LYS A 67 3.95 3.74 20.15
C LYS A 67 4.21 3.34 21.60
N GLN A 68 3.26 2.64 22.23
CA GLN A 68 3.45 2.11 23.58
C GLN A 68 4.49 0.97 23.60
N LEU A 69 4.47 0.13 22.56
CA LEU A 69 5.35 -1.04 22.45
C LEU A 69 6.77 -0.67 21.96
N VAL A 70 6.90 0.39 21.17
CA VAL A 70 8.17 0.89 20.62
C VAL A 70 8.34 2.37 20.99
N PRO A 71 8.89 2.66 22.18
CA PRO A 71 9.09 4.03 22.62
C PRO A 71 9.96 4.83 21.64
N GLY A 72 9.48 6.00 21.24
CA GLY A 72 10.18 6.90 20.32
C GLY A 72 9.96 6.63 18.82
N ILE A 73 9.14 5.63 18.46
CA ILE A 73 8.75 5.40 17.07
C ILE A 73 8.04 6.64 16.49
N LYS A 74 8.36 6.99 15.24
CA LYS A 74 7.68 8.09 14.52
C LYS A 74 6.51 7.53 13.72
N VAL A 75 5.34 8.14 13.87
CA VAL A 75 4.13 7.80 13.13
C VAL A 75 3.82 8.91 12.15
N PHE A 76 3.89 8.58 10.86
CA PHE A 76 3.62 9.48 9.76
C PHE A 76 2.21 9.26 9.20
N GLY A 77 1.59 10.35 8.76
CA GLY A 77 0.29 10.31 8.07
C GLY A 77 -0.09 11.68 7.50
N GLY A 78 -1.07 11.71 6.60
CA GLY A 78 -1.47 12.95 5.92
C GLY A 78 -1.91 14.07 6.86
N SER A 79 -1.45 15.29 6.59
CA SER A 79 -1.62 16.46 7.45
C SER A 79 -3.08 16.85 7.73
N ILE A 80 -3.96 16.52 6.78
CA ILE A 80 -5.39 16.82 6.79
C ILE A 80 -6.29 15.58 7.00
N ASP A 81 -5.73 14.39 7.23
CA ASP A 81 -6.53 13.16 7.36
C ASP A 81 -6.95 12.84 8.79
N ASN A 82 -6.39 13.54 9.79
CA ASN A 82 -6.60 13.25 11.22
C ASN A 82 -6.24 11.81 11.62
N VAL A 83 -5.14 11.29 11.05
CA VAL A 83 -4.60 9.96 11.41
C VAL A 83 -4.38 9.86 12.92
N LYS A 84 -5.05 8.88 13.55
CA LYS A 84 -4.92 8.64 14.98
C LYS A 84 -3.49 8.26 15.34
N GLY A 85 -2.99 8.87 16.40
CA GLY A 85 -1.66 8.59 16.92
C GLY A 85 -0.49 9.13 16.08
N CYS A 86 -0.75 9.85 14.99
CA CYS A 86 0.25 10.51 14.17
C CYS A 86 1.12 11.48 14.99
N THR A 87 2.44 11.39 14.84
CA THR A 87 3.42 12.28 15.45
C THR A 87 4.03 13.25 14.44
N ASN A 88 4.01 12.89 13.16
CA ASN A 88 4.64 13.63 12.07
C ASN A 88 3.68 13.71 10.89
N LYS A 89 3.13 14.90 10.66
CA LYS A 89 2.23 15.14 9.53
C LYS A 89 3.02 15.26 8.23
N LEU A 90 2.45 14.72 7.15
CA LEU A 90 3.01 14.79 5.80
C LEU A 90 2.09 15.56 4.85
N GLU A 91 2.72 16.26 3.90
CA GLU A 91 2.11 16.84 2.72
C GLU A 91 2.61 16.13 1.44
N ASN A 92 2.02 16.50 0.31
CA ASN A 92 2.45 15.98 -0.99
C ASN A 92 3.90 16.37 -1.28
N GLY A 93 4.71 15.41 -1.70
CA GLY A 93 6.10 15.63 -2.09
C GLY A 93 7.10 15.60 -0.94
N ASP A 94 6.63 15.46 0.32
CA ASP A 94 7.51 15.26 1.46
C ASP A 94 8.37 14.01 1.28
N LYS A 95 9.64 14.12 1.68
CA LYS A 95 10.63 13.04 1.57
C LYS A 95 11.12 12.61 2.95
N LEU A 96 11.19 11.31 3.15
CA LEU A 96 11.76 10.67 4.33
C LEU A 96 12.88 9.72 3.91
N SER A 97 13.75 9.39 4.85
CA SER A 97 14.75 8.34 4.68
C SER A 97 14.53 7.25 5.71
N LEU A 98 14.82 6.02 5.32
CA LEU A 98 14.86 4.87 6.20
C LEU A 98 16.25 4.22 6.05
N GLY A 99 17.00 4.15 7.15
CA GLY A 99 18.35 3.63 7.11
C GLY A 99 19.28 4.41 6.18
N SER A 100 20.22 3.72 5.54
CA SER A 100 21.21 4.32 4.67
C SER A 100 20.74 4.44 3.22
N ASP A 101 19.87 3.52 2.79
CA ASP A 101 19.66 3.25 1.36
C ASP A 101 18.23 3.54 0.88
N ILE A 102 17.23 3.63 1.76
CA ILE A 102 15.82 3.77 1.36
C ILE A 102 15.36 5.23 1.43
N GLU A 103 14.76 5.70 0.34
CA GLU A 103 14.04 6.97 0.24
C GLU A 103 12.54 6.71 0.13
N ILE A 104 11.74 7.52 0.83
CA ILE A 104 10.28 7.43 0.86
C ILE A 104 9.73 8.79 0.42
N LEU A 105 8.91 8.79 -0.63
CA LEU A 105 8.18 9.95 -1.13
C LEU A 105 6.70 9.82 -0.76
N ALA A 106 6.19 10.83 -0.06
CA ALA A 106 4.78 10.96 0.25
C ALA A 106 4.02 11.52 -0.96
N LEU A 107 3.02 10.79 -1.45
CA LEU A 107 2.16 11.20 -2.56
C LEU A 107 0.75 11.41 -2.01
N HIS A 108 0.26 12.65 -2.07
CA HIS A 108 -1.11 12.95 -1.66
C HIS A 108 -2.08 12.45 -2.73
N THR A 109 -2.93 11.49 -2.36
CA THR A 109 -3.85 10.80 -3.26
C THR A 109 -5.29 10.93 -2.77
N PRO A 110 -5.84 12.17 -2.70
CA PRO A 110 -7.16 12.40 -2.12
C PRO A 110 -8.26 11.76 -2.97
N CYS A 111 -9.05 10.89 -2.36
CA CYS A 111 -10.29 10.36 -2.91
C CYS A 111 -11.05 9.63 -1.80
N HIS A 112 -10.61 8.40 -1.48
CA HIS A 112 -11.16 7.57 -0.40
C HIS A 112 -11.24 8.31 0.93
N THR A 113 -10.14 8.97 1.30
CA THR A 113 -10.13 9.99 2.34
C THR A 113 -9.47 11.27 1.83
N LYS A 114 -9.74 12.40 2.51
CA LYS A 114 -9.27 13.72 2.08
C LYS A 114 -7.75 13.86 2.19
N GLY A 115 -7.13 13.23 3.17
CA GLY A 115 -5.70 13.30 3.43
C GLY A 115 -4.95 11.99 3.19
N HIS A 116 -5.51 11.08 2.37
CA HIS A 116 -4.86 9.82 2.02
C HIS A 116 -3.45 10.07 1.42
N ILE A 117 -2.45 9.35 1.92
CA ILE A 117 -1.07 9.36 1.40
C ILE A 117 -0.71 7.97 0.87
N SER A 118 -0.27 7.91 -0.37
CA SER A 118 0.46 6.76 -0.90
C SER A 118 1.96 6.96 -0.66
N TYR A 119 2.69 5.89 -0.35
CA TYR A 119 4.13 5.96 -0.11
C TYR A 119 4.89 5.30 -1.25
N PHE A 120 5.60 6.09 -2.06
CA PHE A 120 6.53 5.59 -3.05
C PHE A 120 7.91 5.40 -2.40
N ILE A 121 8.42 4.17 -2.42
CA ILE A 121 9.65 3.78 -1.74
C ILE A 121 10.65 3.27 -2.78
N SER A 122 11.84 3.85 -2.79
CA SER A 122 12.93 3.49 -3.69
C SER A 122 14.23 3.27 -2.91
N SER A 123 15.08 2.41 -3.45
CA SER A 123 16.44 2.16 -2.95
C SER A 123 17.44 3.00 -3.74
N LYS A 124 18.53 3.44 -3.10
CA LYS A 124 19.68 4.06 -3.79
C LYS A 124 20.43 3.08 -4.70
N HIS A 125 20.18 1.78 -4.51
CA HIS A 125 20.69 0.73 -5.37
C HIS A 125 19.64 0.39 -6.44
N GLU A 126 20.09 -0.10 -7.60
CA GLU A 126 19.21 -0.48 -8.73
C GLU A 126 18.33 -1.69 -8.37
N GLU A 127 17.31 -1.45 -7.57
CA GLU A 127 16.21 -2.35 -7.21
C GLU A 127 14.90 -1.71 -7.65
N ASP A 128 13.91 -2.53 -8.03
CA ASP A 128 12.59 -2.01 -8.38
C ASP A 128 11.95 -1.28 -7.18
N PRO A 129 11.40 -0.07 -7.38
CA PRO A 129 10.70 0.64 -6.33
C PRO A 129 9.36 -0.02 -6.00
N ALA A 130 8.80 0.33 -4.85
CA ALA A 130 7.47 -0.10 -4.43
C ALA A 130 6.59 1.12 -4.16
N VAL A 131 5.27 0.97 -4.34
CA VAL A 131 4.30 1.97 -3.90
C VAL A 131 3.24 1.32 -3.01
N PHE A 132 3.06 1.88 -1.82
CA PHE A 132 2.02 1.45 -0.89
C PHE A 132 0.82 2.39 -1.05
N THR A 133 -0.26 1.86 -1.62
CA THR A 133 -1.40 2.66 -2.10
C THR A 133 -2.57 2.74 -1.14
N GLY A 134 -2.49 2.06 0.02
CA GLY A 134 -3.61 1.93 0.95
C GLY A 134 -4.86 1.48 0.20
N ASP A 135 -5.93 2.25 0.39
CA ASP A 135 -7.26 1.98 -0.16
C ASP A 135 -7.54 2.71 -1.49
N THR A 136 -6.49 3.22 -2.14
CA THR A 136 -6.63 3.90 -3.44
C THR A 136 -6.67 2.90 -4.61
N LEU A 137 -6.03 1.72 -4.47
CA LEU A 137 -5.85 0.75 -5.54
C LEU A 137 -5.93 -0.69 -4.99
N TYR A 138 -6.75 -1.55 -5.62
CA TYR A 138 -7.02 -2.93 -5.20
C TYR A 138 -6.90 -3.95 -6.35
N THR A 139 -6.76 -5.23 -6.02
CA THR A 139 -6.67 -6.32 -7.02
C THR A 139 -8.03 -6.95 -7.37
N GLU A 140 -8.60 -7.81 -6.53
CA GLU A 140 -9.69 -8.71 -6.95
C GLU A 140 -11.03 -8.01 -7.24
N LYS A 141 -11.54 -7.19 -6.32
CA LYS A 141 -12.81 -6.46 -6.52
C LYS A 141 -12.74 -5.55 -7.74
N ASN A 142 -11.56 -4.96 -7.99
CA ASN A 142 -11.31 -4.17 -9.19
C ASN A 142 -11.36 -5.03 -10.45
N LEU A 143 -10.76 -6.22 -10.45
CA LEU A 143 -10.82 -7.15 -11.59
C LEU A 143 -12.24 -7.65 -11.87
N GLN A 144 -13.03 -7.92 -10.82
CA GLN A 144 -14.44 -8.30 -10.97
C GLN A 144 -15.24 -7.17 -11.66
N PHE A 145 -15.05 -5.93 -11.22
CA PHE A 145 -15.67 -4.77 -11.87
C PHE A 145 -15.12 -4.56 -13.30
N ALA A 146 -13.81 -4.67 -13.49
CA ALA A 146 -13.15 -4.54 -14.78
C ALA A 146 -13.72 -5.51 -15.83
N ALA A 147 -14.00 -6.76 -15.43
CA ALA A 147 -14.62 -7.76 -16.30
C ALA A 147 -16.05 -7.39 -16.73
N THR A 148 -16.75 -6.52 -15.98
CA THR A 148 -18.06 -5.99 -16.40
C THR A 148 -17.94 -4.84 -17.42
N VAL A 149 -16.84 -4.08 -17.37
CA VAL A 149 -16.57 -2.94 -18.27
C VAL A 149 -15.97 -3.42 -19.59
N GLU A 150 -14.97 -4.30 -19.51
CA GLU A 150 -14.21 -4.85 -20.63
C GLU A 150 -14.30 -6.39 -20.65
N PRO A 151 -15.47 -7.00 -20.92
CA PRO A 151 -15.64 -8.46 -20.88
C PRO A 151 -14.78 -9.23 -21.90
N ASP A 152 -14.33 -8.54 -22.96
CA ASP A 152 -13.53 -9.10 -24.03
C ASP A 152 -12.01 -8.93 -23.81
N ASN A 153 -11.58 -8.29 -22.70
CA ASN A 153 -10.15 -8.10 -22.39
C ASN A 153 -9.60 -9.37 -21.72
N GLU A 154 -8.84 -10.16 -22.49
CA GLU A 154 -8.26 -11.43 -22.04
C GLU A 154 -7.35 -11.28 -20.81
N LYS A 155 -6.63 -10.15 -20.67
CA LYS A 155 -5.72 -9.92 -19.53
C LYS A 155 -6.49 -9.78 -18.23
N ILE A 156 -7.65 -9.13 -18.25
CA ILE A 156 -8.56 -9.04 -17.10
C ILE A 156 -9.03 -10.44 -16.71
N MET A 157 -9.48 -11.24 -17.68
CA MET A 157 -9.99 -12.59 -17.41
C MET A 157 -8.91 -13.53 -16.85
N GLN A 158 -7.70 -13.45 -17.38
CA GLN A 158 -6.55 -14.21 -16.89
C GLN A 158 -6.16 -13.79 -15.46
N LYS A 159 -6.02 -12.48 -15.20
CA LYS A 159 -5.65 -11.96 -13.88
C LYS A 159 -6.74 -12.22 -12.84
N LEU A 160 -8.03 -12.15 -13.22
CA LEU A 160 -9.17 -12.50 -12.36
C LEU A 160 -9.15 -13.98 -11.99
N SER A 161 -8.94 -14.87 -12.96
CA SER A 161 -8.84 -16.31 -12.69
C SER A 161 -7.67 -16.64 -11.77
N TRP A 162 -6.50 -16.02 -12.01
CA TRP A 162 -5.35 -16.13 -11.10
C TRP A 162 -5.69 -15.64 -9.69
N ALA A 163 -6.30 -14.46 -9.54
CA ALA A 163 -6.64 -13.88 -8.25
C ALA A 163 -7.61 -14.77 -7.46
N GLN A 164 -8.63 -15.33 -8.13
CA GLN A 164 -9.58 -16.27 -7.53
C GLN A 164 -8.88 -17.55 -7.03
N HIS A 165 -7.96 -18.12 -7.80
CA HIS A 165 -7.18 -19.28 -7.36
C HIS A 165 -6.30 -18.97 -6.15
N GLN A 166 -5.62 -17.82 -6.14
CA GLN A 166 -4.80 -17.38 -5.01
C GLN A 166 -5.66 -17.25 -3.74
N ARG A 167 -6.82 -16.60 -3.84
CA ARG A 167 -7.73 -16.40 -2.70
C ARG A 167 -8.32 -17.70 -2.18
N GLN A 168 -8.68 -18.64 -3.07
CA GLN A 168 -9.10 -20.00 -2.67
C GLN A 168 -7.99 -20.75 -1.91
N ALA A 169 -6.73 -20.47 -2.22
CA ALA A 169 -5.57 -21.00 -1.53
C ALA A 169 -5.13 -20.19 -0.30
N ASN A 170 -5.88 -19.15 0.10
CA ASN A 170 -5.50 -18.18 1.14
C ASN A 170 -4.14 -17.48 0.91
N LEU A 171 -3.80 -17.28 -0.37
CA LEU A 171 -2.58 -16.58 -0.80
C LEU A 171 -2.89 -15.12 -1.16
N PRO A 172 -1.93 -14.20 -0.95
CA PRO A 172 -2.07 -12.82 -1.37
C PRO A 172 -2.17 -12.69 -2.90
N THR A 173 -2.88 -11.64 -3.33
CA THR A 173 -2.98 -11.20 -4.73
C THR A 173 -2.15 -9.93 -4.97
N ILE A 174 -1.14 -9.73 -4.12
CA ILE A 174 -0.19 -8.62 -4.09
C ILE A 174 1.25 -9.17 -4.05
N PRO A 175 2.24 -8.39 -4.52
CA PRO A 175 2.07 -7.13 -5.26
C PRO A 175 1.57 -7.37 -6.70
N SER A 176 1.05 -6.31 -7.33
CA SER A 176 0.98 -6.18 -8.79
C SER A 176 2.02 -5.15 -9.27
N THR A 177 2.10 -4.89 -10.58
CA THR A 177 2.90 -3.79 -11.13
C THR A 177 2.02 -2.69 -11.73
N ILE A 178 2.52 -1.46 -11.78
CA ILE A 178 1.80 -0.34 -12.44
C ILE A 178 1.52 -0.65 -13.92
N GLU A 179 2.43 -1.36 -14.59
CA GLU A 179 2.23 -1.82 -15.96
C GLU A 179 1.02 -2.75 -16.07
N GLU A 180 0.91 -3.76 -15.21
CA GLU A 180 -0.27 -4.64 -15.20
C GLU A 180 -1.57 -3.88 -14.89
N GLU A 181 -1.53 -2.88 -13.99
CA GLU A 181 -2.71 -2.07 -13.68
C GLU A 181 -3.18 -1.26 -14.90
N PHE A 182 -2.27 -0.75 -15.75
CA PHE A 182 -2.65 -0.12 -17.02
C PHE A 182 -3.27 -1.08 -18.04
N GLU A 183 -3.09 -2.39 -17.86
CA GLU A 183 -3.66 -3.41 -18.73
C GLU A 183 -5.01 -3.93 -18.26
N THR A 184 -5.25 -3.91 -16.94
CA THR A 184 -6.41 -4.58 -16.34
C THR A 184 -7.33 -3.69 -15.51
N ASN A 185 -6.90 -2.49 -15.12
CA ASN A 185 -7.66 -1.63 -14.22
C ASN A 185 -8.40 -0.52 -14.99
N PRO A 186 -9.74 -0.54 -15.04
CA PRO A 186 -10.51 0.45 -15.81
C PRO A 186 -10.31 1.88 -15.30
N PHE A 187 -10.00 2.06 -14.01
CA PHE A 187 -9.74 3.38 -13.43
C PHE A 187 -8.39 3.97 -13.86
N MET A 188 -7.44 3.13 -14.27
CA MET A 188 -6.14 3.53 -14.85
C MET A 188 -6.21 3.68 -16.37
N ARG A 189 -7.35 3.34 -16.98
CA ARG A 189 -7.57 3.26 -18.43
C ARG A 189 -8.66 4.24 -18.91
N VAL A 190 -9.05 5.19 -18.07
CA VAL A 190 -10.19 6.10 -18.32
C VAL A 190 -10.02 7.01 -19.55
N ASP A 191 -8.78 7.22 -20.00
CA ASP A 191 -8.47 8.01 -21.20
C ASP A 191 -8.63 7.23 -22.51
N LEU A 192 -8.83 5.91 -22.43
CA LEU A 192 -8.99 5.07 -23.63
C LEU A 192 -10.39 5.24 -24.24
N PRO A 193 -10.52 5.52 -25.55
CA PRO A 193 -11.81 5.70 -26.21
C PRO A 193 -12.76 4.51 -26.02
N GLU A 194 -12.24 3.29 -26.00
CA GLU A 194 -13.02 2.08 -25.79
C GLU A 194 -13.65 2.02 -24.38
N ILE A 195 -12.96 2.51 -23.34
CA ILE A 195 -13.50 2.60 -21.98
C ILE A 195 -14.59 3.67 -21.93
N GLN A 196 -14.29 4.85 -22.47
CA GLN A 196 -15.22 5.98 -22.53
C GLN A 196 -16.54 5.61 -23.23
N ALA A 197 -16.45 4.89 -24.36
CA ALA A 197 -17.61 4.40 -25.09
C ALA A 197 -18.45 3.40 -24.27
N LYS A 198 -17.80 2.50 -23.51
CA LYS A 198 -18.49 1.52 -22.65
C LYS A 198 -19.26 2.18 -21.50
N VAL A 199 -18.73 3.28 -20.95
CA VAL A 199 -19.35 3.98 -19.81
C VAL A 199 -20.21 5.19 -20.21
N GLY A 200 -20.34 5.46 -21.51
CA GLY A 200 -21.21 6.53 -22.03
C GLY A 200 -20.62 7.94 -21.90
N CYS A 201 -19.31 8.06 -21.74
CA CYS A 201 -18.57 9.32 -21.63
C CYS A 201 -17.89 9.67 -22.96
N ASN A 202 -18.65 9.78 -24.05
CA ASN A 202 -18.09 10.23 -25.33
C ASN A 202 -17.84 11.74 -25.24
N SER A 203 -16.59 12.14 -25.03
CA SER A 203 -16.13 13.53 -25.22
C SER A 203 -15.86 13.84 -26.69
#